data_AF-X1HPC4-F1
#
_entry.id   AF-X1HPC4-F1
#
_cell.length_a   1.000
_cell.length_b   1.000
_cell.length_c   1.000
_cell.angle_alpha   90.00
_cell.angle_beta   90.00
_cell.angle_gamma   90.00
#
_symmetry.space_group_name_H-M   'P 1'
#
loop_
_entity.id
_entity.type
_entity.pdbx_description
1 polymer ?
#
loop_
_entity_poly.entity_id
_entity_poly.type
_entity_poly.pdbx_seq_one_letter_code
_entity_poly.pdbx_strand_id
1 'polypeptide(L)'
;MRLVNPYKLLVLDIDGTLLDKNGAISAKDRNALARVCDLGVLVSLSTGRVVKACSGIISQLSLDSYHIFFDGALVSNPNHGKEIYVQPIDKMVVKPAIEFAHLNGINLEFYSANHYFVEGETWASDIRRDFYHTPPTVVDISKLWQKERIIKGVLTVRSSEEKARAEILYLQFKDSLSFSWTKTPAYPEVDFINVLAPEVSKGEALR
;
A
#
# COMPACT_ATOMS: atom_id res chain seq x y z
N MET A 1 -26.51 27.59 20.54
CA MET A 1 -25.29 27.78 19.71
C MET A 1 -25.00 26.46 18.99
N ARG A 2 -25.12 26.38 17.66
CA ARG A 2 -24.54 25.26 16.92
C ARG A 2 -23.02 25.45 16.98
N LEU A 3 -22.31 24.54 17.64
CA LEU A 3 -20.86 24.45 17.53
C LEU A 3 -20.56 24.24 16.04
N VAL A 4 -19.97 25.24 15.40
CA VAL A 4 -19.42 25.07 14.05
C VAL A 4 -18.18 24.22 14.23
N ASN A 5 -18.22 22.96 13.77
CA ASN A 5 -17.05 22.10 13.82
C ASN A 5 -15.99 22.67 12.85
N PRO A 6 -14.80 23.08 13.33
CA PRO A 6 -13.79 23.68 12.46
C PRO A 6 -13.15 22.65 11.52
N TYR A 7 -13.27 21.36 11.83
CA TYR A 7 -12.68 20.28 11.05
C TYR A 7 -13.66 19.77 9.98
N LYS A 8 -13.17 19.64 8.75
CA LYS A 8 -13.94 19.11 7.60
C LYS A 8 -13.52 17.69 7.19
N LEU A 9 -12.33 17.28 7.60
CA LEU A 9 -11.73 16.00 7.25
C LEU A 9 -11.00 15.43 8.47
N LEU A 10 -11.26 14.16 8.77
CA LEU A 10 -10.51 13.34 9.71
C LEU A 10 -9.73 12.30 8.90
N VAL A 11 -8.41 12.29 9.03
CA VAL A 11 -7.53 11.34 8.34
C VAL A 11 -6.98 10.36 9.36
N LEU A 12 -7.08 9.06 9.10
CA LEU A 12 -6.73 8.02 10.05
C LEU A 12 -5.87 6.95 9.40
N ASP A 13 -4.81 6.55 10.10
CA ASP A 13 -4.11 5.31 9.75
C ASP A 13 -4.94 4.08 10.12
N ILE A 14 -4.59 2.95 9.53
CA ILE A 14 -5.26 1.67 9.75
C ILE A 14 -4.50 0.84 10.79
N ASP A 15 -3.31 0.37 10.42
CA ASP A 15 -2.53 -0.58 11.21
C ASP A 15 -1.97 0.08 12.48
N GLY A 16 -2.25 -0.50 13.64
CA GLY A 16 -1.83 0.05 14.93
C GLY A 16 -2.56 1.32 15.36
N THR A 17 -3.54 1.78 14.58
CA THR A 17 -4.40 2.94 14.90
C THR A 17 -5.87 2.55 14.99
N LEU A 18 -6.45 2.09 13.87
CA LEU A 18 -7.87 1.70 13.79
C LEU A 18 -8.06 0.20 14.04
N LEU A 19 -7.12 -0.63 13.58
CA LEU A 19 -7.13 -2.07 13.80
C LEU A 19 -6.30 -2.42 15.03
N ASP A 20 -6.85 -3.26 15.89
CA ASP A 20 -6.12 -3.91 16.96
C ASP A 20 -5.21 -5.04 16.43
N LYS A 21 -4.48 -5.69 17.34
CA LYS A 21 -3.58 -6.82 17.02
C LYS A 21 -4.28 -8.03 16.37
N ASN A 22 -5.61 -8.12 16.47
CA ASN A 22 -6.42 -9.18 15.88
C ASN A 22 -7.03 -8.74 14.53
N GLY A 23 -6.68 -7.55 14.03
CA GLY A 23 -7.25 -6.98 12.81
C GLY A 23 -8.70 -6.51 12.99
N ALA A 24 -9.15 -6.27 14.22
CA ALA A 24 -10.52 -5.85 14.52
C ALA A 24 -10.60 -4.35 14.84
N ILE A 25 -11.68 -3.72 14.39
CA ILE A 25 -12.05 -2.35 14.82
C ILE A 25 -12.83 -2.47 16.13
N SER A 26 -12.54 -1.63 17.13
CA SER A 26 -13.31 -1.65 18.38
C SER A 26 -14.73 -1.08 18.18
N ALA A 27 -15.69 -1.51 19.00
CA ALA A 27 -17.03 -0.91 18.99
C ALA A 27 -17.00 0.59 19.34
N LYS A 28 -16.06 0.98 20.21
CA LYS A 28 -15.84 2.38 20.60
C LYS A 28 -15.43 3.22 19.39
N ASP A 29 -14.48 2.75 18.58
CA ASP A 29 -13.97 3.50 17.43
C ASP A 29 -15.01 3.55 16.31
N ARG A 30 -15.73 2.44 16.05
CA ARG A 30 -16.87 2.46 15.11
C ARG A 30 -17.90 3.53 15.49
N ASN A 31 -18.30 3.58 16.76
CA ASN A 31 -19.27 4.57 17.25
C ASN A 31 -18.71 6.00 17.23
N ALA A 32 -17.40 6.17 17.46
CA ALA A 32 -16.76 7.48 17.35
C ALA A 32 -16.77 7.97 15.90
N LEU A 33 -16.43 7.12 14.94
CA LEU A 33 -16.39 7.47 13.52
C LEU A 33 -17.78 7.74 12.96
N ALA A 34 -18.79 6.96 13.34
CA ALA A 34 -20.18 7.24 12.98
C ALA A 34 -20.61 8.65 13.43
N ARG A 35 -20.30 9.03 14.69
CA ARG A 35 -20.58 10.38 15.19
C ARG A 35 -19.82 11.47 14.45
N VAL A 36 -18.58 11.21 14.03
CA VAL A 36 -17.80 12.17 13.22
C VAL A 36 -18.48 12.38 11.86
N CYS A 37 -18.93 11.32 11.21
CA CYS A 37 -19.70 11.39 9.96
C CYS A 37 -21.03 12.12 10.15
N ASP A 38 -21.78 11.86 11.24
CA ASP A 38 -23.05 12.53 11.56
C ASP A 38 -22.89 14.05 11.75
N LEU A 39 -21.68 14.50 12.14
CA LEU A 39 -21.33 15.92 12.23
C LEU A 39 -20.95 16.55 10.89
N GLY A 40 -21.03 15.79 9.78
CA GLY A 40 -20.68 16.24 8.43
C GLY A 40 -19.18 16.30 8.15
N VAL A 41 -18.36 15.67 9.00
CA VAL A 41 -16.91 15.56 8.78
C VAL A 41 -16.64 14.32 7.94
N LEU A 42 -15.89 14.50 6.85
CA LEU A 42 -15.45 13.36 6.04
C LEU A 42 -14.38 12.57 6.79
N VAL A 43 -14.43 11.24 6.72
CA VAL A 43 -13.40 10.36 7.28
C VAL A 43 -12.64 9.73 6.12
N SER A 44 -11.32 9.91 6.09
CA SER A 44 -10.40 9.35 5.09
C SER A 44 -9.40 8.41 5.75
N LEU A 45 -9.22 7.21 5.18
CA LEU A 45 -8.15 6.30 5.58
C LEU A 45 -6.84 6.71 4.89
N SER A 46 -5.71 6.58 5.59
CA SER A 46 -4.38 6.83 5.04
C SER A 46 -3.40 5.71 5.41
N THR A 47 -3.09 4.85 4.44
CA THR A 47 -2.47 3.53 4.71
C THR A 47 -1.43 3.13 3.65
N GLY A 48 -0.52 2.25 4.04
CA GLY A 48 0.39 1.55 3.13
C GLY A 48 -0.24 0.38 2.37
N ARG A 49 -1.45 -0.02 2.79
CA ARG A 49 -2.23 -1.10 2.17
C ARG A 49 -2.71 -0.71 0.77
N VAL A 50 -2.97 -1.75 -0.03
CA VAL A 50 -3.60 -1.64 -1.34
C VAL A 50 -5.11 -1.46 -1.21
N VAL A 51 -5.77 -0.90 -2.23
CA VAL A 51 -7.23 -0.62 -2.21
C VAL A 51 -8.06 -1.84 -1.78
N LYS A 52 -7.76 -3.00 -2.38
CA LYS A 52 -8.48 -4.26 -2.11
C LYS A 52 -8.40 -4.68 -0.64
N ALA A 53 -7.25 -4.51 0.01
CA ALA A 53 -7.05 -4.86 1.41
C ALA A 53 -7.78 -3.93 2.41
N CYS A 54 -8.33 -2.81 1.92
CA CYS A 54 -9.10 -1.85 2.72
C CYS A 54 -10.60 -1.93 2.48
N SER A 55 -11.04 -2.64 1.43
CA SER A 55 -12.45 -2.63 1.00
C SER A 55 -13.41 -3.11 2.10
N GLY A 56 -13.02 -4.13 2.86
CA GLY A 56 -13.80 -4.62 4.01
C GLY A 56 -13.92 -3.58 5.13
N ILE A 57 -12.84 -2.83 5.42
CA ILE A 57 -12.81 -1.79 6.46
C ILE A 57 -13.68 -0.60 6.06
N ILE A 58 -13.55 -0.14 4.83
CA ILE A 58 -14.33 0.97 4.25
C ILE A 58 -15.83 0.64 4.31
N SER A 59 -16.20 -0.58 3.90
CA SER A 59 -17.57 -1.07 3.96
C SER A 59 -18.09 -1.19 5.40
N GLN A 60 -17.31 -1.81 6.29
CA GLN A 60 -17.68 -1.97 7.71
C GLN A 60 -17.93 -0.63 8.42
N LEU A 61 -17.19 0.42 8.04
CA LEU A 61 -17.34 1.76 8.59
C LEU A 61 -18.30 2.65 7.81
N SER A 62 -18.88 2.15 6.72
CA SER A 62 -19.76 2.92 5.82
C SER A 62 -19.13 4.24 5.35
N LEU A 63 -17.83 4.20 5.04
CA LEU A 63 -17.11 5.38 4.55
C LEU A 63 -17.36 5.58 3.06
N ASP A 64 -17.77 6.78 2.69
CA ASP A 64 -17.89 7.21 1.29
C ASP A 64 -17.10 8.50 1.04
N SER A 65 -15.77 8.37 1.02
CA SER A 65 -14.85 9.49 0.81
C SER A 65 -13.63 9.05 0.01
N TYR A 66 -12.71 9.99 -0.26
CA TYR A 66 -11.40 9.65 -0.82
C TYR A 66 -10.48 9.12 0.27
N HIS A 67 -9.69 8.11 -0.07
CA HIS A 67 -8.75 7.45 0.82
C HIS A 67 -7.36 7.41 0.19
N ILE A 68 -6.34 7.45 1.02
CA ILE A 68 -4.94 7.41 0.64
C ILE A 68 -4.44 5.96 0.80
N PHE A 69 -3.98 5.38 -0.30
CA PHE A 69 -3.46 4.01 -0.38
C PHE A 69 -1.99 4.01 -0.81
N PHE A 70 -1.36 2.83 -0.77
CA PHE A 70 0.01 2.64 -1.26
C PHE A 70 1.01 3.66 -0.68
N ASP A 71 0.89 3.93 0.62
CA ASP A 71 1.74 4.85 1.38
C ASP A 71 1.70 6.30 0.88
N GLY A 72 0.66 6.68 0.12
CA GLY A 72 0.53 7.99 -0.50
C GLY A 72 0.50 7.97 -2.02
N ALA A 73 0.84 6.85 -2.67
CA ALA A 73 0.95 6.81 -4.13
C ALA A 73 -0.40 6.85 -4.87
N LEU A 74 -1.53 6.68 -4.17
CA LEU A 74 -2.86 6.72 -4.77
C LEU A 74 -3.86 7.37 -3.81
N VAL A 75 -4.67 8.30 -4.32
CA VAL A 75 -5.85 8.80 -3.63
C VAL A 75 -7.09 8.53 -4.48
N SER A 76 -8.01 7.73 -3.95
CA SER A 76 -9.22 7.33 -4.67
C SER A 76 -10.41 7.12 -3.75
N ASN A 77 -11.62 7.28 -4.30
CA ASN A 77 -12.84 6.77 -3.70
C ASN A 77 -13.18 5.45 -4.41
N PRO A 78 -13.01 4.29 -3.74
CA PRO A 78 -13.23 2.99 -4.36
C PRO A 78 -14.71 2.69 -4.60
N ASN A 79 -15.65 3.29 -3.85
CA ASN A 79 -17.08 3.07 -4.04
C ASN A 79 -17.58 3.63 -5.38
N HIS A 80 -16.96 4.72 -5.85
CA HIS A 80 -17.29 5.37 -7.12
C HIS A 80 -16.25 5.11 -8.22
N GLY A 81 -15.23 4.29 -7.94
CA GLY A 81 -14.14 4.02 -8.89
C GLY A 81 -13.36 5.26 -9.33
N LYS A 82 -13.31 6.30 -8.49
CA LYS A 82 -12.74 7.60 -8.85
C LYS A 82 -11.38 7.83 -8.23
N GLU A 83 -10.35 7.93 -9.06
CA GLU A 83 -9.01 8.38 -8.67
C GLU A 83 -8.91 9.90 -8.80
N ILE A 84 -8.30 10.56 -7.81
CA ILE A 84 -8.01 12.01 -7.88
C ILE A 84 -6.51 12.30 -7.85
N TYR A 85 -5.70 11.34 -7.41
CA TYR A 85 -4.26 11.42 -7.42
C TYR A 85 -3.67 10.03 -7.60
N VAL A 86 -2.60 9.92 -8.38
CA VAL A 86 -1.80 8.72 -8.50
C VAL A 86 -0.38 9.08 -8.93
N GLN A 87 0.60 8.52 -8.24
CA GLN A 87 2.02 8.70 -8.54
C GLN A 87 2.66 7.33 -8.77
N PRO A 88 2.61 6.81 -10.00
CA PRO A 88 3.26 5.55 -10.33
C PRO A 88 4.78 5.68 -10.37
N ILE A 89 5.46 4.54 -10.22
CA ILE A 89 6.87 4.43 -10.54
C ILE A 89 7.05 4.68 -12.03
N ASP A 90 8.01 5.52 -12.40
CA ASP A 90 8.30 5.78 -13.81
C ASP A 90 8.64 4.47 -14.53
N LYS A 91 7.96 4.19 -15.63
CA LYS A 91 8.21 3.00 -16.48
C LYS A 91 9.67 2.89 -16.93
N MET A 92 10.35 4.03 -17.07
CA MET A 92 11.78 4.11 -17.41
C MET A 92 12.68 3.64 -16.26
N VAL A 93 12.17 3.60 -15.03
CA VAL A 93 12.83 3.04 -13.84
C VAL A 93 12.37 1.61 -13.57
N VAL A 94 11.08 1.29 -13.79
CA VAL A 94 10.55 -0.07 -13.60
C VAL A 94 11.30 -1.09 -14.46
N LYS A 95 11.53 -0.80 -15.74
CA LYS A 95 12.23 -1.75 -16.62
C LYS A 95 13.66 -2.08 -16.13
N PRO A 96 14.56 -1.09 -15.91
CA PRO A 96 15.87 -1.38 -15.35
C PRO A 96 15.83 -2.06 -13.98
N ALA A 97 14.85 -1.73 -13.12
CA ALA A 97 14.71 -2.39 -11.82
C ALA A 97 14.38 -3.88 -11.96
N ILE A 98 13.52 -4.26 -12.92
CA ILE A 98 13.22 -5.67 -13.21
C ILE A 98 14.44 -6.38 -13.79
N GLU A 99 15.11 -5.79 -14.77
CA GLU A 99 16.32 -6.37 -15.38
C GLU A 99 17.42 -6.58 -14.33
N PHE A 100 17.63 -5.59 -13.46
CA PHE A 100 18.58 -5.69 -12.36
C PHE A 100 18.17 -6.75 -11.33
N ALA A 101 16.88 -6.83 -10.98
CA ALA A 101 16.37 -7.83 -10.07
C ALA A 101 16.61 -9.25 -10.60
N HIS A 102 16.33 -9.51 -11.88
CA HIS A 102 16.57 -10.80 -12.51
C HIS A 102 18.06 -11.18 -12.49
N LEU A 103 18.95 -10.25 -12.85
CA LEU A 103 20.40 -10.48 -12.85
C LEU A 103 20.97 -10.82 -11.48
N ASN A 104 20.33 -10.35 -10.40
CA ASN A 104 20.79 -10.52 -9.02
C ASN A 104 19.94 -11.51 -8.22
N GLY A 105 19.03 -12.25 -8.87
CA GLY A 105 18.15 -13.23 -8.21
C GLY A 105 17.23 -12.60 -7.16
N ILE A 106 16.77 -11.39 -7.39
CA ILE A 106 15.90 -10.64 -6.48
C ILE A 106 14.45 -10.89 -6.86
N ASN A 107 13.64 -11.37 -5.92
CA ASN A 107 12.20 -11.49 -6.14
C ASN A 107 11.53 -10.12 -5.91
N LEU A 108 11.21 -9.44 -7.01
CA LEU A 108 10.52 -8.16 -6.99
C LEU A 108 9.06 -8.36 -7.42
N GLU A 109 8.15 -7.90 -6.58
CA GLU A 109 6.72 -8.02 -6.83
C GLU A 109 6.11 -6.65 -7.07
N PHE A 110 5.01 -6.60 -7.82
CA PHE A 110 4.44 -5.32 -8.24
C PHE A 110 2.94 -5.21 -8.00
N TYR A 111 2.49 -3.98 -7.81
CA TYR A 111 1.10 -3.63 -7.75
C TYR A 111 0.76 -2.56 -8.78
N SER A 112 -0.30 -2.79 -9.54
CA SER A 112 -1.11 -1.70 -10.10
C SER A 112 -2.26 -1.37 -9.14
N ALA A 113 -3.17 -0.48 -9.52
CA ALA A 113 -4.27 -0.07 -8.65
C ALA A 113 -5.12 -1.26 -8.17
N ASN A 114 -5.31 -2.27 -9.04
CA ASN A 114 -6.24 -3.38 -8.81
C ASN A 114 -5.59 -4.77 -8.83
N HIS A 115 -4.33 -4.88 -9.26
CA HIS A 115 -3.67 -6.16 -9.45
C HIS A 115 -2.36 -6.24 -8.67
N TYR A 116 -2.07 -7.45 -8.23
CA TYR A 116 -0.83 -7.85 -7.58
C TYR A 116 -0.13 -8.86 -8.50
N PHE A 117 1.07 -8.53 -8.95
CA PHE A 117 1.81 -9.29 -9.96
C PHE A 117 3.07 -9.90 -9.35
N VAL A 118 3.30 -11.16 -9.69
CA VAL A 118 4.50 -11.92 -9.35
C VAL A 118 4.97 -12.71 -10.57
N GLU A 119 6.26 -13.05 -10.62
CA GLU A 119 6.78 -13.93 -11.67
C GLU A 119 6.56 -15.42 -11.35
N GLY A 120 6.51 -15.76 -10.06
CA GLY A 120 6.16 -17.08 -9.56
C GLY A 120 5.61 -17.00 -8.14
N GLU A 121 4.85 -18.01 -7.74
CA GLU A 121 4.38 -18.12 -6.35
C GLU A 121 5.55 -18.44 -5.42
N THR A 122 5.59 -17.74 -4.29
CA THR A 122 6.59 -17.89 -3.23
C THR A 122 5.90 -17.83 -1.88
N TRP A 123 6.64 -18.16 -0.82
CA TRP A 123 6.17 -17.97 0.56
C TRP A 123 5.71 -16.51 0.84
N ALA A 124 6.27 -15.52 0.14
CA ALA A 124 5.89 -14.12 0.29
C ALA A 124 4.55 -13.80 -0.40
N SER A 125 4.22 -14.47 -1.51
CA SER A 125 2.90 -14.35 -2.13
C SER A 125 1.81 -15.08 -1.33
N ASP A 126 2.17 -16.15 -0.63
CA ASP A 126 1.25 -16.86 0.26
C ASP A 126 0.79 -15.94 1.40
N ILE A 127 1.73 -15.21 2.03
CA ILE A 127 1.41 -14.19 3.05
C ILE A 127 0.40 -13.17 2.50
N ARG A 128 0.56 -12.69 1.26
CA ARG A 128 -0.35 -11.70 0.67
C ARG A 128 -1.72 -12.25 0.36
N ARG A 129 -1.80 -13.49 -0.12
CA ARG A 129 -3.07 -14.16 -0.38
C ARG A 129 -3.82 -14.43 0.91
N ASP A 130 -3.14 -14.95 1.92
CA ASP A 130 -3.81 -15.52 3.09
C ASP A 130 -4.08 -14.45 4.17
N PHE A 131 -3.13 -13.54 4.40
CA PHE A 131 -3.26 -12.47 5.41
C PHE A 131 -3.90 -11.19 4.86
N TYR A 132 -3.53 -10.78 3.64
CA TYR A 132 -4.02 -9.54 3.03
C TYR A 132 -5.15 -9.76 2.00
N HIS A 133 -5.62 -11.01 1.81
CA HIS A 133 -6.67 -11.37 0.85
C HIS A 133 -6.42 -10.84 -0.57
N THR A 134 -5.15 -10.79 -0.95
CA THR A 134 -4.69 -10.24 -2.22
C THR A 134 -3.96 -11.33 -2.99
N PRO A 135 -4.69 -12.19 -3.74
CA PRO A 135 -4.08 -13.29 -4.48
C PRO A 135 -3.19 -12.77 -5.63
N PRO A 136 -2.07 -13.45 -5.93
CA PRO A 136 -1.17 -13.06 -7.00
C PRO A 136 -1.76 -13.32 -8.39
N THR A 137 -1.34 -12.50 -9.35
CA THR A 137 -1.45 -12.75 -10.78
C THR A 137 -0.05 -13.12 -11.28
N VAL A 138 0.15 -14.41 -11.57
CA VAL A 138 1.44 -14.92 -12.04
C VAL A 138 1.62 -14.56 -13.51
N VAL A 139 2.64 -13.76 -13.83
CA VAL A 139 2.91 -13.24 -15.19
C VAL A 139 4.41 -13.09 -15.45
N ASP A 140 4.80 -13.04 -16.72
CA ASP A 140 6.11 -12.54 -17.13
C ASP A 140 6.20 -11.03 -16.82
N ILE A 141 6.87 -10.69 -15.71
CA ILE A 141 6.97 -9.31 -15.23
C ILE A 141 7.86 -8.44 -16.13
N SER A 142 8.70 -9.02 -17.00
CA SER A 142 9.62 -8.27 -17.88
C SER A 142 8.91 -7.31 -18.84
N LYS A 143 7.61 -7.53 -19.09
CA LYS A 143 6.76 -6.71 -19.97
C LYS A 143 5.73 -5.88 -19.22
N LEU A 144 5.69 -5.98 -17.89
CA LEU A 144 4.68 -5.35 -17.04
C LEU A 144 4.67 -3.82 -17.24
N TRP A 145 5.85 -3.19 -17.29
CA TRP A 145 6.04 -1.75 -17.47
C TRP A 145 5.45 -1.18 -18.77
N GLN A 146 5.17 -2.02 -19.77
CA GLN A 146 4.54 -1.62 -21.03
C GLN A 146 3.01 -1.60 -20.97
N LYS A 147 2.44 -2.37 -20.04
CA LYS A 147 1.00 -2.68 -20.00
C LYS A 147 0.30 -2.09 -18.78
N GLU A 148 1.03 -1.96 -17.68
CA GLU A 148 0.48 -1.62 -16.38
C GLU A 148 1.08 -0.32 -15.85
N ARG A 149 0.23 0.46 -15.18
CA ARG A 149 0.67 1.60 -14.37
C ARG A 149 1.10 1.08 -13.00
N ILE A 150 2.40 0.90 -12.82
CA ILE A 150 2.98 0.33 -11.58
C ILE A 150 3.00 1.39 -10.49
N ILE A 151 2.24 1.14 -9.43
CA ILE A 151 2.12 2.07 -8.30
C ILE A 151 3.15 1.74 -7.22
N LYS A 152 3.38 0.44 -6.97
CA LYS A 152 4.24 -0.02 -5.87
C LYS A 152 4.98 -1.28 -6.28
N GLY A 153 6.28 -1.31 -6.02
CA GLY A 153 7.07 -2.53 -5.93
C GLY A 153 7.16 -2.98 -4.48
N VAL A 154 7.36 -4.27 -4.23
CA VAL A 154 7.65 -4.77 -2.88
C VAL A 154 8.70 -5.88 -2.93
N LEU A 155 9.61 -5.84 -1.96
CA LEU A 155 10.48 -6.97 -1.63
C LEU A 155 10.06 -7.52 -0.28
N THR A 156 10.12 -8.83 -0.13
CA THR A 156 9.84 -9.50 1.14
C THR A 156 11.07 -10.31 1.51
N VAL A 157 11.68 -9.98 2.65
CA VAL A 157 12.97 -10.56 3.05
C VAL A 157 12.86 -11.18 4.45
N ARG A 158 13.42 -12.38 4.63
CA ARG A 158 13.48 -13.08 5.93
C ARG A 158 14.85 -13.66 6.24
N SER A 159 15.71 -13.80 5.24
CA SER A 159 17.07 -14.33 5.36
C SER A 159 18.12 -13.24 5.16
N SER A 160 19.34 -13.47 5.68
CA SER A 160 20.48 -12.59 5.45
C SER A 160 20.84 -12.45 3.97
N GLU A 161 20.61 -13.51 3.17
CA GLU A 161 20.85 -13.49 1.73
C GLU A 161 19.84 -12.59 0.99
N GLU A 162 18.55 -12.73 1.28
CA GLU A 162 17.51 -11.86 0.72
C GLU A 162 17.72 -10.40 1.14
N LYS A 163 18.17 -10.17 2.38
CA LYS A 163 18.51 -8.83 2.86
C LYS A 163 19.67 -8.21 2.09
N ALA A 164 20.74 -8.97 1.86
CA ALA A 164 21.89 -8.50 1.07
C ALA A 164 21.49 -8.17 -0.38
N ARG A 165 20.64 -9.01 -0.98
CA ARG A 165 20.08 -8.77 -2.32
C ARG A 165 19.23 -7.49 -2.36
N ALA A 166 18.35 -7.28 -1.38
CA ALA A 166 17.54 -6.07 -1.30
C ALA A 166 18.39 -4.81 -1.08
N GLU A 167 19.48 -4.90 -0.31
CA GLU A 167 20.42 -3.79 -0.12
C GLU A 167 21.13 -3.40 -1.43
N ILE A 168 21.51 -4.37 -2.25
CA ILE A 168 22.12 -4.10 -3.57
C ILE A 168 21.12 -3.39 -4.50
N LEU A 169 19.84 -3.80 -4.51
CA LEU A 169 18.79 -3.08 -5.24
C LEU A 169 18.59 -1.65 -4.70
N TYR A 170 18.54 -1.49 -3.38
CA TYR A 170 18.43 -0.18 -2.75
C TYR A 170 19.59 0.73 -3.18
N LEU A 171 20.84 0.27 -3.08
CA LEU A 171 22.01 1.07 -3.45
C LEU A 171 21.99 1.48 -4.93
N GLN A 172 21.51 0.60 -5.80
CA GLN A 172 21.40 0.87 -7.24
C GLN A 172 20.33 1.92 -7.57
N PHE A 173 19.21 1.95 -6.84
CA PHE A 173 18.02 2.72 -7.22
C PHE A 173 17.59 3.80 -6.21
N LYS A 174 18.29 4.01 -5.09
CA LYS A 174 17.94 4.96 -4.02
C LYS A 174 17.71 6.41 -4.47
N ASP A 175 18.33 6.83 -5.58
CA ASP A 175 18.19 8.20 -6.12
C ASP A 175 17.00 8.31 -7.10
N SER A 176 16.38 7.18 -7.46
CA SER A 176 15.29 7.07 -8.45
C SER A 176 14.02 6.42 -7.90
N LEU A 177 14.09 5.82 -6.72
CA LEU A 177 13.01 5.13 -6.02
C LEU A 177 13.06 5.46 -4.54
N SER A 178 11.89 5.53 -3.91
CA SER A 178 11.75 5.61 -2.47
C SER A 178 11.60 4.20 -1.90
N PHE A 179 12.29 3.91 -0.80
CA PHE A 179 12.22 2.63 -0.11
C PHE A 179 11.78 2.82 1.34
N SER A 180 10.77 2.07 1.78
CA SER A 180 10.35 2.05 3.19
C SER A 180 10.27 0.64 3.73
N TRP A 181 10.93 0.42 4.87
CA TRP A 181 10.93 -0.86 5.58
C TRP A 181 9.78 -0.86 6.55
N THR A 182 8.93 -1.87 6.44
CA THR A 182 7.81 -2.08 7.34
C THR A 182 7.81 -3.50 7.88
N LYS A 183 7.32 -3.62 9.11
CA LYS A 183 7.09 -4.89 9.79
C LYS A 183 5.62 -5.01 10.09
N THR A 184 5.11 -6.22 9.99
CA THR A 184 3.80 -6.57 10.51
C THR A 184 3.96 -7.42 11.77
N PRO A 185 3.20 -7.16 12.84
CA PRO A 185 3.23 -8.00 14.04
C PRO A 185 2.91 -9.48 13.78
N ALA A 186 2.20 -9.79 12.69
CA ALA A 186 1.86 -11.16 12.30
C ALA A 186 3.07 -11.96 11.77
N TYR A 187 4.10 -11.28 11.27
CA TYR A 187 5.32 -11.87 10.68
C TYR A 187 6.56 -11.06 11.13
N PRO A 188 6.92 -11.08 12.42
CA PRO A 188 7.95 -10.19 13.00
C PRO A 188 9.37 -10.44 12.45
N GLU A 189 9.63 -11.65 11.94
CA GLU A 189 10.87 -12.08 11.30
C GLU A 189 10.99 -11.66 9.83
N VAL A 190 9.91 -11.12 9.24
CA VAL A 190 9.85 -10.71 7.84
C VAL A 190 9.89 -9.19 7.76
N ASP A 191 10.84 -8.67 6.97
CA ASP A 191 10.81 -7.27 6.55
C ASP A 191 10.11 -7.16 5.18
N PHE A 192 9.14 -6.25 5.10
CA PHE A 192 8.52 -5.86 3.84
C PHE A 192 9.11 -4.53 3.44
N ILE A 193 9.68 -4.46 2.23
CA ILE A 193 10.33 -3.26 1.71
C ILE A 193 9.45 -2.72 0.59
N ASN A 194 8.73 -1.65 0.89
CA ASN A 194 7.92 -0.96 -0.09
C ASN A 194 8.84 -0.14 -1.00
N VAL A 195 8.66 -0.26 -2.30
CA VAL A 195 9.38 0.48 -3.33
C VAL A 195 8.38 1.35 -4.07
N LEU A 196 8.57 2.67 -4.04
CA LEU A 196 7.62 3.66 -4.55
C LEU A 196 8.34 4.67 -5.42
N ALA A 197 7.58 5.50 -6.14
CA ALA A 197 8.13 6.66 -6.80
C ALA A 197 8.79 7.62 -5.78
N PRO A 198 9.79 8.42 -6.17
CA PRO A 198 10.38 9.43 -5.31
C PRO A 198 9.32 10.37 -4.72
N GLU A 199 9.58 10.87 -3.51
CA GLU A 199 8.74 11.87 -2.81
C GLU A 199 7.33 11.40 -2.41
N VAL A 200 6.91 10.19 -2.79
CA VAL A 200 5.65 9.59 -2.33
C VAL A 200 5.64 9.49 -0.80
N SER A 201 4.63 10.10 -0.18
CA SER A 201 4.32 9.88 1.23
C SER A 201 2.85 10.18 1.53
N LYS A 202 2.36 9.65 2.65
CA LYS A 202 1.03 9.97 3.18
C LYS A 202 0.85 11.48 3.43
N GLY A 203 1.93 12.18 3.77
CA GLY A 203 1.90 13.62 4.03
C GLY A 203 1.78 14.46 2.76
N GLU A 204 2.50 14.09 1.70
CA GLU A 204 2.36 14.75 0.40
C GLU A 204 0.99 14.49 -0.22
N ALA A 205 0.45 13.27 -0.09
CA ALA A 205 -0.89 12.92 -0.58
C ALA A 205 -2.04 13.69 0.10
N LEU A 206 -1.77 14.38 1.22
CA LEU A 206 -2.74 15.20 1.94
C LEU A 206 -2.74 16.68 1.55
N ARG A 207 -1.72 17.15 0.82
CA ARG A 207 -1.61 18.55 0.40
C ARG A 207 -2.48 18.84 -0.81
#